data_AF-A0A382PCS8-F1
#
_entry.id   AF-A0A382PCS8-F1
#
_cell.length_a   1.000
_cell.length_b   1.000
_cell.length_c   1.000
_cell.angle_alpha   90.00
_cell.angle_beta   90.00
_cell.angle_gamma   90.00
#
_symmetry.space_group_name_H-M   'P 1'
#
loop_
_entity.id
_entity.type
_entity.pdbx_description
1 polymer ?
#
loop_
_entity_poly.entity_id
_entity_poly.type
_entity_poly.pdbx_seq_one_letter_code
_entity_poly.pdbx_strand_id
1 'polypeptide(L)'
;MYQLNAKPGVSAGLTFSELDFLMKDFQQLSSQRRGLLRVRITSQSAFTLSELIVTIGIIGVLGSILLTTLGRAKLKGYTVYSQNNLRQLSAAYIAHDVEMGKFMNYEQVRQGNWVKTIREREGYKKELFHSPAAIAKHRVGPGTAREDWCITGPEGNYEHLTRI
;
A
#
# COMPACT_ATOMS: atom_id res chain seq x y z
N MET A 1 -33.46 -47.41 -48.88
CA MET A 1 -34.62 -48.12 -48.33
C MET A 1 -34.80 -47.73 -46.87
N TYR A 2 -35.94 -47.12 -46.58
CA TYR A 2 -36.81 -47.06 -45.38
C TYR A 2 -36.30 -47.03 -43.92
N GLN A 3 -36.83 -46.03 -43.21
CA GLN A 3 -37.05 -45.94 -41.76
C GLN A 3 -38.18 -46.87 -41.24
N LEU A 4 -38.22 -47.12 -39.92
CA LEU A 4 -39.37 -47.01 -38.96
C LEU A 4 -39.60 -48.18 -37.97
N ASN A 5 -39.78 -47.78 -36.70
CA ASN A 5 -40.83 -48.17 -35.72
C ASN A 5 -40.77 -49.40 -34.75
N ALA A 6 -40.89 -49.05 -33.46
CA ALA A 6 -41.91 -49.45 -32.44
C ALA A 6 -41.64 -50.48 -31.28
N LYS A 7 -41.89 -49.96 -30.05
CA LYS A 7 -42.26 -50.44 -28.67
C LYS A 7 -42.75 -51.88 -28.43
N PRO A 8 -42.67 -52.47 -27.20
CA PRO A 8 -43.33 -52.04 -25.92
C PRO A 8 -42.39 -52.14 -24.67
N GLY A 9 -42.63 -51.63 -23.45
CA GLY A 9 -43.84 -51.52 -22.63
C GLY A 9 -43.88 -52.65 -21.57
N VAL A 10 -43.22 -52.47 -20.41
CA VAL A 10 -43.42 -53.33 -19.21
C VAL A 10 -43.59 -52.43 -17.98
N SER A 11 -44.76 -52.58 -17.36
CA SER A 11 -45.22 -51.93 -16.15
C SER A 11 -44.94 -52.84 -14.95
N ALA A 12 -44.33 -52.33 -13.89
CA ALA A 12 -44.34 -52.95 -12.57
C ALA A 12 -44.52 -51.80 -11.56
N GLY A 13 -45.77 -51.58 -11.16
CA GLY A 13 -46.13 -50.59 -10.15
C GLY A 13 -45.57 -50.98 -8.79
N LEU A 14 -44.88 -50.05 -8.13
CA LEU A 14 -44.54 -50.17 -6.72
C LEU A 14 -45.85 -50.19 -5.92
N THR A 15 -46.07 -51.24 -5.14
CA THR A 15 -47.25 -51.38 -4.28
C THR A 15 -47.19 -50.37 -3.14
N PHE A 16 -48.36 -49.86 -2.71
CA PHE A 16 -48.47 -48.83 -1.67
C PHE A 16 -47.79 -49.23 -0.35
N SER A 17 -47.68 -50.54 -0.09
CA SER A 17 -47.02 -51.13 1.08
C SER A 17 -45.50 -50.87 1.13
N GLU A 18 -44.83 -50.87 -0.02
CA GLU A 18 -43.39 -50.60 -0.11
C GLU A 18 -43.09 -49.11 0.14
N LEU A 19 -44.00 -48.22 -0.29
CA LEU A 19 -43.93 -46.78 -0.01
C LEU A 19 -44.16 -46.46 1.48
N ASP A 20 -45.06 -47.17 2.15
CA ASP A 20 -45.28 -47.04 3.59
C ASP A 20 -44.09 -47.54 4.43
N PHE A 21 -43.43 -48.62 3.97
CA PHE A 21 -42.22 -49.14 4.62
C PHE A 21 -41.06 -48.13 4.51
N LEU A 22 -40.86 -47.56 3.31
CA LEU A 22 -39.82 -46.56 3.04
C LEU A 22 -40.09 -45.22 3.74
N MET A 23 -41.36 -44.83 3.89
CA MET A 23 -41.75 -43.64 4.65
C MET A 23 -41.61 -43.81 6.17
N LYS A 24 -41.77 -45.02 6.72
CA LYS A 24 -41.56 -45.30 8.16
C LYS A 24 -40.08 -45.18 8.55
N ASP A 25 -39.17 -45.70 7.74
CA ASP A 25 -37.72 -45.57 7.98
C ASP A 25 -37.28 -44.10 7.96
N PHE A 26 -37.83 -43.31 7.05
CA PHE A 26 -37.51 -41.88 6.93
C PHE A 26 -38.00 -41.06 8.13
N GLN A 27 -39.20 -41.38 8.66
CA GLN A 27 -39.71 -40.75 9.88
C GLN A 27 -38.87 -41.15 11.12
N GLN A 28 -38.42 -42.40 11.19
CA GLN A 28 -37.64 -42.93 12.31
C GLN A 28 -36.23 -42.33 12.38
N LEU A 29 -35.59 -42.11 11.23
CA LEU A 29 -34.30 -41.41 11.12
C LEU A 29 -34.38 -39.92 11.50
N SER A 30 -35.52 -39.27 11.29
CA SER A 30 -35.70 -37.85 11.65
C SER A 30 -35.87 -37.63 13.17
N SER A 31 -36.38 -38.63 13.90
CA SER A 31 -36.59 -38.56 15.35
C SER A 31 -35.29 -38.76 16.16
N GLN A 32 -34.27 -39.37 15.57
CA GLN A 32 -33.04 -39.79 16.27
C GLN A 32 -31.89 -38.76 16.24
N ARG A 33 -32.09 -37.59 15.62
CA ARG A 33 -31.09 -36.49 15.57
C ARG A 33 -31.35 -35.32 16.54
N ARG A 34 -32.15 -35.50 17.60
CA ARG A 34 -32.41 -34.45 18.60
C ARG A 34 -31.63 -34.59 19.92
N GLY A 35 -30.61 -35.46 19.97
CA GLY A 35 -29.91 -35.79 21.22
C GLY A 35 -28.42 -35.42 21.32
N LEU A 36 -27.76 -34.85 20.31
CA LEU A 36 -26.28 -34.85 20.25
C LEU A 36 -25.58 -33.52 19.91
N LEU A 37 -26.21 -32.36 20.12
CA LEU A 37 -25.48 -31.07 20.10
C LEU A 37 -25.96 -30.14 21.21
N ARG A 38 -25.95 -30.60 22.47
CA ARG A 38 -25.88 -29.68 23.61
C ARG A 38 -24.42 -29.33 23.84
N VAL A 39 -23.87 -28.48 22.96
CA VAL A 39 -22.62 -27.79 23.27
C VAL A 39 -22.92 -26.97 24.53
N ARG A 40 -22.38 -27.40 25.67
CA ARG A 40 -22.27 -26.53 26.83
C ARG A 40 -21.37 -25.38 26.38
N ILE A 41 -21.97 -24.27 25.99
CA ILE A 41 -21.27 -22.99 26.06
C ILE A 41 -21.06 -22.78 27.55
N THR A 42 -19.93 -23.26 28.06
CA THR A 42 -19.44 -22.82 29.37
C THR A 42 -19.42 -21.31 29.27
N SER A 43 -20.14 -20.62 30.16
CA SER A 43 -20.04 -19.16 30.31
C SER A 43 -18.59 -18.80 30.60
N GLN A 44 -17.78 -18.66 29.55
CA GLN A 44 -16.54 -17.94 29.59
C GLN A 44 -16.94 -16.50 29.93
N SER A 45 -16.23 -15.90 30.89
CA SER A 45 -16.51 -14.57 31.43
C SER A 45 -16.79 -13.59 30.28
N ALA A 46 -18.01 -13.05 30.23
CA ALA A 46 -18.31 -11.96 29.33
C ALA A 46 -17.47 -10.75 29.77
N PHE A 47 -16.76 -10.14 28.82
CA PHE A 47 -16.00 -8.92 29.04
C PHE A 47 -16.92 -7.86 29.64
N THR A 48 -16.56 -7.31 30.79
CA THR A 48 -17.33 -6.24 31.41
C THR A 48 -17.20 -4.96 30.57
N LEU A 49 -18.23 -4.10 30.58
CA LEU A 49 -18.20 -2.78 29.92
C LEU A 49 -16.99 -1.96 30.39
N SER A 50 -16.66 -2.07 31.68
CA SER A 50 -15.50 -1.40 32.29
C SER A 50 -14.16 -1.90 31.75
N GLU A 51 -14.00 -3.19 31.52
CA GLU A 51 -12.74 -3.74 30.97
C GLU A 51 -12.51 -3.26 29.54
N LEU A 52 -13.57 -3.15 28.73
CA LEU A 52 -13.45 -2.60 27.38
C LEU A 52 -13.08 -1.11 27.42
N ILE A 53 -13.73 -0.32 28.28
CA ILE A 53 -13.53 1.13 28.37
C ILE A 53 -12.12 1.48 28.90
N VAL A 54 -11.64 0.79 29.94
CA VAL A 54 -10.29 1.01 30.47
C VAL A 54 -9.23 0.66 29.42
N THR A 55 -9.44 -0.42 28.66
CA THR A 55 -8.49 -0.86 27.63
C THR A 55 -8.35 0.16 26.50
N ILE A 56 -9.46 0.65 25.94
CA ILE A 56 -9.39 1.70 24.91
C ILE A 56 -8.83 3.01 25.47
N GLY A 57 -9.06 3.31 26.75
CA GLY A 57 -8.47 4.44 27.45
C GLY A 57 -6.93 4.35 27.48
N ILE A 58 -6.40 3.19 27.90
CA ILE A 58 -4.94 2.96 27.94
C ILE A 58 -4.34 2.99 26.53
N ILE A 59 -4.97 2.35 25.54
CA ILE A 59 -4.53 2.40 24.14
C ILE A 59 -4.53 3.84 23.61
N GLY A 60 -5.52 4.65 23.98
CA GLY A 60 -5.58 6.07 23.62
C GLY A 60 -4.41 6.87 24.18
N VAL A 61 -4.08 6.69 25.47
CA VAL A 61 -2.92 7.34 26.11
C VAL A 61 -1.62 6.94 25.44
N LEU A 62 -1.38 5.63 25.26
CA LEU A 62 -0.17 5.13 24.59
C LEU A 62 -0.10 5.60 23.13
N GLY A 63 -1.23 5.56 22.41
CA GLY A 63 -1.35 6.01 21.03
C GLY A 63 -1.04 7.49 20.85
N SER A 64 -1.45 8.35 21.78
CA SER A 64 -1.16 9.79 21.73
C SER A 64 0.35 10.08 21.79
N ILE A 65 1.10 9.33 22.61
CA ILE A 65 2.56 9.45 22.71
C ILE A 65 3.23 8.90 21.45
N LEU A 66 2.73 7.79 20.90
CA LEU A 66 3.23 7.21 19.66
C LEU A 66 3.05 8.16 18.46
N LEU A 67 1.91 8.84 18.36
CA LEU A 67 1.64 9.76 17.25
C LEU A 67 2.59 10.97 17.26
N THR A 68 2.82 11.56 18.43
CA THR A 68 3.72 12.71 18.57
C THR A 68 5.19 12.34 18.37
N THR A 69 5.61 11.14 18.78
CA THR A 69 6.97 10.65 18.57
C THR A 69 7.22 10.25 17.10
N LEU A 70 6.25 9.62 16.44
CA LEU A 70 6.35 9.25 15.02
C LEU A 70 6.50 10.48 14.11
N GLY A 71 5.76 11.56 14.39
CA GLY A 71 5.89 12.82 13.64
C GLY A 71 7.32 13.38 13.72
N ARG A 72 7.93 13.36 14.91
CA ARG A 72 9.32 13.81 15.10
C ARG A 72 10.34 12.88 14.45
N ALA A 73 10.13 11.56 14.53
CA ALA A 73 11.01 10.58 13.90
C ALA A 73 11.00 10.72 12.36
N LYS A 74 9.84 10.96 11.77
CA LYS A 74 9.68 11.21 10.32
C LYS A 74 10.49 12.42 9.85
N LEU A 75 10.42 13.54 10.57
CA LEU A 75 11.20 14.75 10.25
C LEU A 75 12.73 14.51 10.35
N LYS A 76 13.17 13.75 11.36
CA LYS A 76 14.57 13.33 11.46
C LYS A 76 14.99 12.46 10.28
N GLY A 77 14.14 11.51 9.87
CA GLY A 77 14.37 10.68 8.68
C GLY A 77 14.53 11.51 7.41
N TYR A 78 13.66 12.51 7.20
CA TYR A 78 13.77 13.43 6.05
C TYR A 78 15.05 14.25 6.06
N THR A 79 15.53 14.65 7.24
CA THR A 79 16.80 15.38 7.37
C THR A 79 17.97 14.50 6.93
N VAL A 80 18.04 13.25 7.41
CA VAL A 80 19.09 12.30 7.02
C VAL A 80 19.05 12.00 5.52
N TYR A 81 17.86 11.80 4.96
CA TYR A 81 17.69 11.59 3.52
C TYR A 81 18.21 12.79 2.70
N SER A 82 17.83 14.01 3.09
CA SER A 82 18.26 15.23 2.40
C SER A 82 19.77 15.43 2.51
N GLN A 83 20.37 15.14 3.66
CA GLN A 83 21.83 15.18 3.83
C GLN A 83 22.54 14.15 2.94
N ASN A 84 21.97 12.96 2.79
CA ASN A 84 22.53 11.95 1.89
C ASN A 84 22.44 12.38 0.42
N ASN A 85 21.33 12.99 0.01
CA ASN A 85 21.18 13.55 -1.33
C ASN A 85 22.22 14.64 -1.60
N LEU A 86 22.42 15.57 -0.66
CA LEU A 86 23.43 16.63 -0.79
C LEU A 86 24.85 16.06 -0.91
N ARG A 87 25.17 15.00 -0.16
CA ARG A 87 26.47 14.33 -0.29
C ARG A 87 26.67 13.73 -1.67
N GLN A 88 25.68 13.03 -2.22
CA GLN A 88 25.75 12.48 -3.58
C GLN A 88 25.90 13.58 -4.62
N LEU A 89 25.14 14.67 -4.51
CA LEU A 89 25.27 15.83 -5.41
C LEU A 89 26.65 16.48 -5.31
N SER A 90 27.17 16.67 -4.10
CA SER A 90 28.51 17.24 -3.89
C SER A 90 29.61 16.36 -4.49
N ALA A 91 29.49 15.03 -4.36
CA ALA A 91 30.41 14.09 -4.96
C ALA A 91 30.36 14.16 -6.50
N ALA A 92 29.16 14.23 -7.08
CA ALA A 92 28.96 14.38 -8.52
C ALA A 92 29.55 15.68 -9.07
N TYR A 93 29.39 16.79 -8.33
CA TYR A 93 29.98 18.07 -8.70
C TYR A 93 31.51 18.04 -8.68
N ILE A 94 32.10 17.43 -7.66
CA ILE A 94 33.57 17.28 -7.55
C ILE A 94 34.08 16.35 -8.65
N ALA A 95 33.39 15.22 -8.90
CA ALA A 95 33.76 14.28 -9.96
C ALA A 95 33.78 14.95 -11.33
N HIS A 96 32.77 15.78 -11.63
CA HIS A 96 32.74 16.57 -12.85
C HIS A 96 33.93 17.52 -12.97
N ASP A 97 34.28 18.23 -11.90
CA ASP A 97 35.40 19.19 -11.90
C ASP A 97 36.75 18.49 -12.14
N VAL A 98 36.96 17.33 -11.49
CA VAL A 98 38.16 16.51 -11.66
C VAL A 98 38.28 15.97 -13.09
N GLU A 99 37.18 15.53 -13.70
CA GLU A 99 37.20 14.94 -15.04
C GLU A 99 37.34 16.00 -16.15
N MET A 100 36.62 17.12 -16.03
CA MET A 100 36.60 18.17 -17.07
C MET A 100 37.71 19.22 -16.91
N GLY A 101 38.37 19.26 -15.74
CA GLY A 101 39.32 20.31 -15.37
C GLY A 101 38.73 21.71 -15.37
N LYS A 102 37.39 21.81 -15.30
CA LYS A 102 36.61 23.04 -15.35
C LYS A 102 35.35 22.86 -14.53
N PHE A 103 35.02 23.91 -13.76
CA PHE A 103 33.72 24.03 -13.11
C PHE A 103 32.58 24.01 -14.13
N MET A 104 31.43 23.55 -13.67
CA MET A 104 30.21 23.52 -14.47
C MET A 104 29.81 24.95 -14.89
N ASN A 105 29.47 25.14 -16.16
CA ASN A 105 29.22 26.48 -16.71
C ASN A 105 28.05 27.15 -15.99
N TYR A 106 28.23 28.37 -15.50
CA TYR A 106 27.19 29.15 -14.82
C TYR A 106 25.89 29.28 -15.65
N GLU A 107 26.00 29.42 -16.98
CA GLU A 107 24.82 29.48 -17.85
C GLU A 107 24.04 28.16 -17.88
N GLN A 108 24.74 27.03 -17.76
CA GLN A 108 24.11 25.71 -17.61
C GLN A 108 23.47 25.57 -16.22
N VAL A 109 24.09 26.12 -15.18
CA VAL A 109 23.54 26.10 -13.82
C VAL A 109 22.26 26.93 -13.73
N ARG A 110 22.26 28.14 -14.30
CA ARG A 110 21.13 29.08 -14.29
C ARG A 110 19.87 28.51 -14.94
N GLN A 111 20.03 27.67 -15.97
CA GLN A 111 18.92 27.05 -16.71
C GLN A 111 18.53 25.66 -16.16
N GLY A 112 19.23 25.15 -15.15
CA GLY A 112 18.98 23.79 -14.62
C GLY A 112 19.63 22.67 -15.42
N ASN A 113 20.28 22.98 -16.54
CA ASN A 113 20.95 22.00 -17.39
C ASN A 113 22.01 21.16 -16.65
N TRP A 114 22.58 21.69 -15.58
CA TRP A 114 23.50 20.97 -14.71
C TRP A 114 22.91 19.66 -14.15
N VAL A 115 21.61 19.67 -13.80
CA VAL A 115 20.87 18.51 -13.26
C VAL A 115 20.78 17.42 -14.32
N LYS A 116 20.44 17.81 -15.55
CA LYS A 116 20.44 16.93 -16.71
C LYS A 116 21.81 16.30 -16.93
N THR A 117 22.87 17.10 -16.96
CA THR A 117 24.26 16.62 -17.15
C THR A 117 24.66 15.60 -16.09
N ILE A 118 24.36 15.86 -14.81
CA ILE A 118 24.69 14.93 -13.72
C ILE A 118 23.83 13.67 -13.79
N ARG A 119 22.52 13.77 -14.09
CA ARG A 119 21.63 12.61 -14.24
C ARG A 119 22.08 11.68 -15.36
N GLU A 120 22.44 12.24 -16.50
CA GLU A 120 22.86 11.47 -17.67
C GLU A 120 24.22 10.80 -17.46
N ARG A 121 25.16 11.48 -16.78
CA ARG A 121 26.50 10.95 -16.48
C ARG A 121 26.48 9.87 -15.40
N GLU A 122 25.87 10.18 -14.25
CA GLU A 122 25.94 9.34 -13.04
C GLU A 122 24.74 8.37 -12.93
N GLY A 123 23.75 8.48 -13.81
CA GLY A 123 22.54 7.67 -13.76
C GLY A 123 21.63 7.98 -12.58
N TYR A 124 21.75 9.15 -11.96
CA TYR A 124 20.92 9.53 -10.82
C TYR A 124 19.46 9.73 -11.22
N LYS A 125 18.56 9.36 -10.30
CA LYS A 125 17.14 9.58 -10.47
C LYS A 125 16.76 11.02 -10.09
N LYS A 126 15.63 11.49 -10.60
CA LYS A 126 15.11 12.85 -10.33
C LYS A 126 14.84 13.11 -8.85
N GLU A 127 14.56 12.06 -8.07
CA GLU A 127 14.27 12.17 -6.64
C GLU A 127 15.49 12.56 -5.80
N LEU A 128 16.71 12.45 -6.36
CA LEU A 128 17.93 12.89 -5.69
C LEU A 128 17.93 14.40 -5.46
N PHE A 129 17.33 15.17 -6.37
CA PHE A 129 17.37 16.63 -6.38
C PHE A 129 16.26 17.27 -5.54
N HIS A 130 15.35 16.44 -5.01
CA HIS A 130 14.22 16.85 -4.20
C HIS A 130 14.37 16.37 -2.76
N SER A 131 14.14 17.27 -1.80
CA SER A 131 14.02 16.89 -0.39
C SER A 131 12.59 16.44 -0.07
N PRO A 132 12.40 15.28 0.60
CA PRO A 132 11.08 14.83 1.04
C PRO A 132 10.45 15.72 2.12
N ALA A 133 11.21 16.68 2.67
CA ALA A 133 10.68 17.69 3.58
C ALA A 133 10.12 18.93 2.84
N ALA A 134 10.50 19.13 1.59
CA ALA A 134 10.05 20.24 0.76
C ALA A 134 8.79 19.85 -0.03
N ILE A 135 7.97 20.85 -0.35
CA ILE A 135 6.81 20.70 -1.22
C ILE A 135 7.27 20.92 -2.66
N ALA A 136 7.00 19.94 -3.52
CA ALA A 136 7.31 20.03 -4.94
C ALA A 136 6.50 21.15 -5.60
N LYS A 137 7.22 22.17 -6.09
CA LYS A 137 6.62 23.36 -6.70
C LYS A 137 6.33 23.11 -8.17
N HIS A 138 5.06 23.24 -8.57
CA HIS A 138 4.62 22.98 -9.95
C HIS A 138 4.76 24.19 -10.90
N ARG A 139 5.00 25.39 -10.35
CA ARG A 139 5.15 26.62 -11.11
C ARG A 139 6.60 27.05 -11.12
N VAL A 140 7.10 27.46 -12.28
CA VAL A 140 8.43 28.05 -12.43
C VAL A 140 8.59 29.25 -11.50
N GLY A 141 9.71 29.30 -10.79
CA GLY A 141 10.06 30.42 -9.94
C GLY A 141 10.90 30.04 -8.73
N PRO A 142 11.27 31.04 -7.93
CA PRO A 142 12.08 30.84 -6.74
C PRO A 142 11.39 29.93 -5.72
N GLY A 143 12.17 29.07 -5.07
CA GLY A 143 11.72 28.26 -3.93
C GLY A 143 11.63 29.07 -2.63
N THR A 144 10.99 28.49 -1.62
CA THR A 144 10.93 29.03 -0.25
C THR A 144 11.57 28.04 0.72
N ALA A 145 11.60 28.34 2.03
CA ALA A 145 12.06 27.38 3.03
C ALA A 145 11.22 26.09 3.10
N ARG A 146 10.04 26.06 2.47
CA ARG A 146 9.11 24.92 2.46
C ARG A 146 8.80 24.39 1.07
N GLU A 147 9.18 25.11 0.02
CA GLU A 147 8.86 24.78 -1.37
C GLU A 147 10.14 24.73 -2.17
N ASP A 148 10.24 23.74 -3.05
CA ASP A 148 11.40 23.65 -3.92
C ASP A 148 11.50 24.82 -4.88
N TRP A 149 12.74 25.11 -5.25
CA TRP A 149 13.03 25.93 -6.42
C TRP A 149 12.61 25.17 -7.66
N CYS A 150 11.94 25.85 -8.59
CA CYS A 150 11.48 25.23 -9.84
C CYS A 150 11.94 26.07 -11.02
N ILE A 151 12.73 25.48 -11.90
CA ILE A 151 13.13 26.09 -13.17
C ILE A 151 12.74 25.19 -14.33
N THR A 152 12.49 25.80 -15.48
CA THR A 152 12.25 25.09 -16.73
C THR A 152 13.57 25.02 -17.49
N GLY A 153 14.08 23.80 -17.68
CA GLY A 153 15.19 23.55 -18.60
C GLY A 153 14.72 23.54 -20.07
N PRO A 154 15.65 23.54 -21.04
CA PRO A 154 15.38 23.46 -22.47
C PRO A 154 14.56 22.22 -22.89
N GLU A 155 14.48 21.19 -22.04
CA GLU A 155 13.65 20.00 -22.27
C GLU A 155 12.24 20.07 -21.66
N GLY A 156 11.81 21.25 -21.21
CA GLY A 156 10.41 21.53 -20.83
C GLY A 156 9.91 20.86 -19.54
N ASN A 157 10.74 20.06 -18.86
CA ASN A 157 10.39 19.45 -17.59
C ASN A 157 10.77 20.35 -16.41
N TYR A 158 9.84 20.50 -15.47
CA TYR A 158 10.07 21.21 -14.21
C TYR A 158 11.07 20.43 -13.36
N GLU A 159 12.22 21.03 -13.07
CA GLU A 159 13.18 20.44 -12.15
C GLU A 159 12.99 21.06 -10.77
N HIS A 160 12.60 20.21 -9.80
CA HIS A 160 12.53 20.60 -8.41
C HIS A 160 13.92 20.50 -7.81
N LEU A 161 14.44 21.64 -7.36
CA LEU A 161 15.72 21.75 -6.67
C LEU A 161 15.46 22.29 -5.27
N THR A 162 15.87 21.57 -4.24
CA THR A 162 15.89 22.17 -2.91
C THR A 162 17.01 23.22 -2.85
N ARG A 163 16.69 24.43 -2.39
CA ARG A 163 17.67 25.50 -2.19
C ARG A 163 18.60 25.10 -1.04
N ILE A 164 19.90 25.01 -1.33
CA ILE A 164 20.98 24.77 -0.36
C ILE A 164 21.24 26.07 0.42
#